data_AF-A0A921JQD4-F1
#
_entry.id   AF-A0A921JQD4-F1
#
_cell.length_a   1.000
_cell.length_b   1.000
_cell.length_c   1.000
_cell.angle_alpha   90.00
_cell.angle_beta   90.00
_cell.angle_gamma   90.00
#
_symmetry.space_group_name_H-M   'P 1'
#
loop_
_entity.id
_entity.type
_entity.pdbx_description
1 polymer ?
#
loop_
_entity_poly.entity_id
_entity_poly.type
_entity_poly.pdbx_seq_one_letter_code
_entity_poly.pdbx_strand_id
1 'polypeptide(L)'
;MSGASGVGALDSAGSPGPAAPSRRGSGVPAATWVAMVLLGLSGQIAWNIENTWLNAYIYDEITPDSRPIAVMVAVSAIVATVTTLAMGWWSDKVGRRKPFIVAGYVLWAASVAAFPAAAEVRAVTTAVALMVILDAVMTFFGSTANDAAFNAWVTDVTT
;
A
#
# COMPACT_ATOMS: atom_id res chain seq x y z
N MET A 1 88.79 -14.79 18.63
CA MET A 1 87.78 -15.70 19.22
C MET A 1 86.45 -14.98 19.20
N SER A 2 85.42 -15.60 18.62
CA SER A 2 83.98 -15.47 18.93
C SER A 2 83.35 -14.07 18.86
N GLY A 3 82.22 -13.82 18.21
CA GLY A 3 81.13 -14.69 17.79
C GLY A 3 79.92 -13.80 17.45
N ALA A 4 78.96 -14.40 16.75
CA ALA A 4 77.80 -13.79 16.11
C ALA A 4 76.86 -12.96 17.01
N SER A 5 76.10 -12.05 16.38
CA SER A 5 74.65 -11.98 16.63
C SER A 5 73.96 -11.17 15.53
N GLY A 6 73.38 -11.88 14.57
CA GLY A 6 72.27 -11.36 13.79
C GLY A 6 71.06 -11.24 14.72
N VAL A 7 70.41 -10.07 14.70
CA VAL A 7 69.19 -9.82 15.47
C VAL A 7 68.13 -9.25 14.54
N GLY A 8 67.14 -10.09 14.25
CA GLY A 8 65.75 -9.68 14.38
C GLY A 8 65.08 -8.99 13.20
N ALA A 9 64.98 -9.66 12.05
CA ALA A 9 63.78 -9.51 11.22
C ALA A 9 62.63 -10.24 11.94
N LEU A 10 61.96 -9.56 12.87
CA LEU A 10 60.75 -10.07 13.51
C LEU A 10 59.54 -9.69 12.66
N ASP A 11 59.05 -10.69 11.93
CA ASP A 11 57.66 -10.94 11.56
C ASP A 11 56.65 -9.94 12.13
N SER A 12 56.25 -8.97 11.31
CA SER A 12 55.01 -8.22 11.46
C SER A 12 53.85 -8.98 10.79
N ALA A 13 53.66 -10.25 11.15
CA ALA A 13 52.47 -11.00 10.80
C ALA A 13 51.33 -10.56 11.72
N GLY A 14 50.64 -9.48 11.32
CA GLY A 14 49.39 -9.05 11.94
C GLY A 14 48.39 -10.21 11.96
N SER A 15 47.95 -10.59 13.17
CA SER A 15 46.91 -11.58 13.39
C SER A 15 45.67 -11.26 12.56
N PRO A 16 45.06 -12.26 11.87
CA PRO A 16 43.86 -12.01 11.07
C PRO A 16 42.75 -11.51 11.99
N GLY A 17 42.25 -10.31 11.69
CA GLY A 17 41.11 -9.72 12.39
C GLY A 17 39.88 -10.63 12.32
N PRO A 18 38.94 -10.49 13.26
CA PRO A 18 37.76 -11.35 13.32
C PRO A 18 37.02 -11.34 11.98
N ALA A 19 36.76 -12.55 11.45
CA ALA A 19 36.04 -12.73 10.20
C ALA A 19 34.71 -11.98 10.25
N ALA A 20 34.47 -11.11 9.26
CA ALA A 20 33.22 -10.39 9.13
C ALA A 20 32.05 -11.38 9.11
N PRO A 21 30.94 -11.11 9.84
CA PRO A 21 29.79 -12.01 9.85
C PRO A 21 29.28 -12.20 8.42
N SER A 22 29.18 -13.45 7.98
CA SER A 22 28.61 -13.81 6.69
C SER A 22 27.16 -13.31 6.64
N ARG A 23 26.87 -12.30 5.82
CA ARG A 23 25.48 -11.93 5.50
C ARG A 23 24.83 -13.13 4.82
N ARG A 24 24.05 -13.93 5.57
CA ARG A 24 23.12 -14.85 4.92
C ARG A 24 22.08 -13.97 4.23
N GLY A 25 22.24 -13.78 2.93
CA GLY A 25 21.17 -13.24 2.10
C GLY A 25 20.06 -14.27 2.02
N SER A 26 19.18 -14.31 3.02
CA SER A 26 17.87 -14.95 2.83
C SER A 26 17.03 -13.93 2.05
N GLY A 27 16.90 -14.15 0.75
CA GLY A 27 15.97 -13.38 -0.07
C GLY A 27 14.53 -13.48 0.47
N VAL A 28 13.67 -12.58 0.00
CA VAL A 28 12.25 -12.55 0.39
C VAL A 28 11.63 -13.94 0.20
N PRO A 29 10.96 -14.53 1.22
CA PRO A 29 10.34 -15.84 1.10
C PRO A 29 9.33 -15.88 -0.06
N ALA A 30 9.26 -17.01 -0.77
CA ALA A 30 8.35 -17.18 -1.92
C ALA A 30 6.88 -16.86 -1.57
N ALA A 31 6.42 -17.24 -0.36
CA ALA A 31 5.08 -16.92 0.11
C ALA A 31 4.83 -15.40 0.26
N THR A 32 5.84 -14.66 0.73
CA THR A 32 5.77 -13.19 0.82
C THR A 32 5.73 -12.57 -0.57
N TRP A 33 6.56 -13.07 -1.49
CA TRP A 33 6.56 -12.66 -2.90
C TRP A 33 5.18 -12.86 -3.55
N VAL A 34 4.58 -14.04 -3.38
CA VAL A 34 3.23 -14.33 -3.88
C VAL A 34 2.21 -13.38 -3.28
N ALA A 35 2.26 -13.13 -1.97
CA ALA A 35 1.36 -12.19 -1.31
C ALA A 35 1.50 -10.75 -1.87
N MET A 36 2.73 -10.29 -2.13
CA MET A 36 2.99 -8.99 -2.74
C MET A 36 2.36 -8.87 -4.13
N VAL A 37 2.54 -9.89 -4.97
CA VAL A 37 1.96 -9.91 -6.33
C VAL A 37 0.44 -9.92 -6.26
N LEU A 38 -0.16 -10.78 -5.44
CA LEU A 38 -1.61 -10.91 -5.35
C LEU A 38 -2.27 -9.64 -4.79
N LEU A 39 -1.72 -9.07 -3.72
CA LEU A 39 -2.24 -7.84 -3.12
C LEU A 39 -2.05 -6.66 -4.08
N GLY A 40 -0.87 -6.50 -4.67
CA GLY A 40 -0.58 -5.43 -5.63
C GLY A 40 -1.50 -5.51 -6.86
N LEU A 41 -1.66 -6.71 -7.44
CA LEU A 41 -2.56 -6.91 -8.58
C LEU A 41 -4.01 -6.60 -8.21
N SER A 42 -4.47 -7.07 -7.04
CA SER A 42 -5.83 -6.80 -6.55
C SER A 42 -6.08 -5.30 -6.41
N GLY A 43 -5.12 -4.55 -5.86
CA GLY A 43 -5.21 -3.11 -5.74
C GLY A 43 -5.29 -2.40 -7.09
N GLN A 44 -4.52 -2.83 -8.08
CA GLN A 44 -4.58 -2.25 -9.43
C GLN A 44 -5.90 -2.56 -10.14
N ILE A 45 -6.44 -3.77 -9.99
CA ILE A 45 -7.75 -4.12 -10.53
C ILE A 45 -8.84 -3.26 -9.89
N ALA A 46 -8.84 -3.15 -8.57
CA ALA A 46 -9.81 -2.33 -7.85
C ALA A 46 -9.73 -0.86 -8.29
N TRP A 47 -8.53 -0.29 -8.34
CA TRP A 47 -8.31 1.08 -8.83
C TRP A 47 -8.81 1.30 -10.28
N ASN A 48 -8.66 0.30 -11.15
CA ASN A 48 -9.19 0.37 -12.51
C ASN A 48 -10.73 0.33 -12.53
N ILE A 49 -11.35 -0.55 -11.74
CA ILE A 49 -12.81 -0.61 -11.58
C ILE A 49 -13.35 0.74 -11.10
N GLU A 50 -12.68 1.38 -10.14
CA GLU A 50 -13.08 2.69 -9.64
C GLU A 50 -13.03 3.76 -10.73
N ASN A 51 -11.89 3.88 -11.43
CA ASN A 51 -11.70 4.96 -12.39
C ASN A 51 -12.44 4.74 -13.72
N THR A 52 -12.67 3.50 -14.11
CA THR A 52 -13.28 3.19 -15.42
C THR A 52 -14.75 2.83 -15.28
N TRP A 53 -15.08 1.92 -14.36
CA TRP A 53 -16.43 1.36 -14.29
C TRP A 53 -17.38 2.21 -13.44
N LEU A 54 -16.97 2.67 -12.26
CA LEU A 54 -17.86 3.51 -11.41
C LEU A 54 -18.21 4.82 -12.10
N ASN A 55 -17.23 5.46 -12.74
CA ASN A 55 -17.46 6.70 -13.49
C ASN A 55 -18.46 6.52 -14.65
N ALA A 56 -18.36 5.42 -15.40
CA ALA A 56 -19.32 5.10 -16.46
C ALA A 56 -20.70 4.75 -15.89
N TYR A 57 -20.76 3.94 -14.84
CA TYR A 57 -22.00 3.53 -14.18
C TYR A 57 -22.82 4.73 -13.70
N ILE A 58 -22.19 5.75 -13.11
CA ILE A 58 -22.87 6.97 -12.66
C ILE A 58 -23.49 7.72 -13.85
N TYR A 59 -22.75 7.81 -14.95
CA TYR A 59 -23.21 8.52 -16.14
C TYR A 59 -24.41 7.82 -16.80
N ASP A 60 -24.35 6.50 -16.88
CA ASP A 60 -25.35 5.68 -17.57
C ASP A 60 -26.62 5.45 -16.73
N GLU A 61 -26.48 5.25 -15.41
CA GLU A 61 -27.59 4.81 -14.55
C GLU A 61 -28.22 5.95 -13.73
N ILE A 62 -27.46 6.98 -13.36
CA ILE A 62 -27.95 8.04 -12.46
C ILE A 62 -28.24 9.34 -13.22
N THR A 63 -27.25 9.87 -13.93
CA THR A 63 -27.41 11.15 -14.64
C THR A 63 -26.39 11.30 -15.76
N PRO A 64 -26.81 11.68 -16.99
CA PRO A 64 -25.90 12.01 -18.09
C PRO A 64 -25.30 13.42 -17.91
N ASP A 65 -24.79 13.73 -16.72
CA ASP A 65 -24.09 14.97 -16.37
C ASP A 65 -22.74 14.59 -15.76
N SER A 66 -21.65 15.19 -16.26
CA SER A 66 -20.29 14.92 -15.79
C SER A 66 -19.89 15.74 -14.56
N ARG A 67 -20.65 16.78 -14.20
CA ARG A 67 -20.33 17.63 -13.04
C ARG A 67 -20.30 16.86 -11.72
N PRO A 68 -21.28 15.99 -11.41
CA PRO A 68 -21.23 15.18 -10.19
C PRO A 68 -20.02 14.23 -10.13
N ILE A 69 -19.61 13.66 -11.28
CA ILE A 69 -18.44 12.79 -11.38
C ILE A 69 -17.15 13.59 -11.05
N ALA A 70 -17.02 14.80 -11.60
CA ALA A 70 -15.87 15.66 -11.31
C ALA A 70 -15.77 16.02 -9.81
N VAL A 71 -16.90 16.31 -9.16
CA VAL A 71 -16.95 16.59 -7.72
C VAL A 71 -16.58 15.35 -6.92
N MET A 72 -17.12 14.19 -7.28
CA MET A 72 -16.81 12.91 -6.63
C MET A 72 -15.30 12.62 -6.67
N VAL A 73 -14.69 12.67 -7.86
CA VAL A 73 -13.26 12.43 -8.04
C VAL A 73 -12.42 13.43 -7.26
N ALA A 74 -12.81 14.71 -7.24
CA ALA A 74 -12.10 15.74 -6.46
C ALA A 74 -12.18 15.48 -4.95
N VAL A 75 -13.35 15.10 -4.43
CA VAL A 75 -13.52 14.71 -3.02
C VAL A 75 -12.65 13.50 -2.71
N SER A 76 -12.64 12.49 -3.57
CA SER A 76 -11.85 11.28 -3.36
C SER A 76 -10.36 11.52 -3.42
N ALA A 77 -9.86 12.41 -4.28
CA ALA A 77 -8.46 12.82 -4.24
C ALA A 77 -8.07 13.44 -2.88
N ILE A 78 -8.94 14.27 -2.29
CA ILE A 78 -8.72 14.86 -0.96
C ILE A 78 -8.75 13.77 0.12
N VAL A 79 -9.78 12.91 0.09
CA VAL A 79 -9.93 11.81 1.05
C VAL A 79 -8.74 10.86 0.98
N ALA A 80 -8.33 10.43 -0.21
CA ALA A 80 -7.16 9.60 -0.43
C ALA A 80 -5.91 10.22 0.19
N THR A 81 -5.64 11.50 -0.13
CA THR A 81 -4.46 12.21 0.38
C THR A 81 -4.45 12.27 1.91
N VAL A 82 -5.55 12.72 2.52
CA VAL A 82 -5.65 12.85 3.99
C VAL A 82 -5.55 11.48 4.66
N THR A 83 -6.22 10.48 4.09
CA THR A 83 -6.23 9.12 4.62
C THR A 83 -4.85 8.49 4.56
N THR A 84 -4.16 8.59 3.42
CA THR A 84 -2.81 8.05 3.25
C THR A 84 -1.86 8.60 4.30
N LEU A 85 -1.92 9.91 4.56
CA LEU A 85 -1.08 10.54 5.59
C LEU A 85 -1.47 10.09 7.01
N ALA A 86 -2.76 10.16 7.36
CA ALA A 86 -3.23 9.84 8.71
C ALA A 86 -3.06 8.35 9.05
N MET A 87 -3.43 7.47 8.12
CA MET A 87 -3.35 6.03 8.29
C MET A 87 -1.93 5.51 8.13
N GLY A 88 -1.12 6.16 7.29
CA GLY A 88 0.32 5.90 7.23
C GLY A 88 0.95 6.09 8.61
N TRP A 89 0.80 7.29 9.17
CA TRP A 89 1.26 7.61 10.52
C TRP A 89 0.70 6.66 11.59
N TRP A 90 -0.59 6.34 11.54
CA TRP A 90 -1.19 5.45 12.54
C TRP A 90 -0.67 4.01 12.43
N SER A 91 -0.55 3.49 11.21
CA SER A 91 -0.02 2.15 10.94
C SER A 91 1.45 2.02 11.37
N ASP A 92 2.24 3.07 11.18
CA ASP A 92 3.63 3.17 11.64
C ASP A 92 3.69 3.10 13.16
N LYS A 93 2.85 3.90 13.85
CA LYS A 93 2.80 3.94 15.31
C LYS A 93 2.37 2.59 15.92
N VAL A 94 1.47 1.87 15.26
CA VAL A 94 1.06 0.53 15.68
C VAL A 94 2.15 -0.52 15.41
N GLY A 95 3.03 -0.28 14.45
CA GLY A 95 4.16 -1.17 14.10
C GLY A 95 3.74 -2.49 13.45
N ARG A 96 2.47 -2.64 13.07
CA ARG A 96 1.92 -3.85 12.42
C ARG A 96 1.06 -3.46 11.23
N ARG A 97 1.61 -3.50 10.02
CA ARG A 97 0.91 -3.10 8.78
C ARG A 97 -0.08 -4.14 8.25
N LYS A 98 0.19 -5.44 8.41
CA LYS A 98 -0.64 -6.52 7.83
C LYS A 98 -2.15 -6.42 8.16
N PRO A 99 -2.58 -6.10 9.40
CA PRO A 99 -3.99 -5.93 9.71
C PRO A 99 -4.67 -4.79 8.92
N PHE A 100 -3.97 -3.66 8.74
CA PHE A 100 -4.48 -2.53 7.95
C PHE A 100 -4.66 -2.91 6.48
N ILE A 101 -3.71 -3.66 5.92
CA ILE A 101 -3.79 -4.17 4.54
C ILE A 101 -5.00 -5.10 4.40
N VAL A 102 -5.09 -6.15 5.23
CA VAL A 102 -6.15 -7.16 5.08
C VAL A 102 -7.53 -6.57 5.34
N ALA A 103 -7.71 -5.84 6.45
CA ALA A 103 -9.00 -5.22 6.76
C ALA A 103 -9.37 -4.18 5.71
N GLY A 104 -8.41 -3.35 5.29
CA GLY A 104 -8.64 -2.34 4.27
C GLY A 104 -9.04 -2.94 2.93
N TYR A 105 -8.36 -3.97 2.42
CA TYR A 105 -8.73 -4.63 1.17
C TYR A 105 -10.13 -5.28 1.22
N VAL A 106 -10.49 -5.89 2.35
CA VAL A 106 -11.83 -6.49 2.52
C VAL A 106 -12.93 -5.42 2.54
N LEU A 107 -12.72 -4.35 3.32
CA LEU A 107 -13.68 -3.25 3.41
C LEU A 107 -13.75 -2.45 2.11
N TRP A 108 -12.65 -2.36 1.40
CA TRP A 108 -12.57 -1.76 0.08
C TRP A 108 -13.44 -2.55 -0.92
N ALA A 109 -13.23 -3.86 -1.03
CA ALA A 109 -14.04 -4.73 -1.88
C ALA A 109 -15.54 -4.70 -1.52
N ALA A 110 -15.85 -4.68 -0.23
CA ALA A 110 -17.24 -4.57 0.25
C ALA A 110 -17.89 -3.24 -0.16
N SER A 111 -17.12 -2.14 -0.15
CA SER A 111 -17.60 -0.81 -0.55
C SER A 111 -17.87 -0.75 -2.05
N VAL A 112 -16.97 -1.31 -2.88
CA VAL A 112 -17.18 -1.46 -4.33
C VAL A 112 -18.45 -2.27 -4.62
N ALA A 113 -18.64 -3.39 -3.92
CA ALA A 113 -19.83 -4.24 -4.10
C ALA A 113 -21.14 -3.56 -3.66
N ALA A 114 -21.07 -2.62 -2.71
CA ALA A 114 -22.23 -1.86 -2.26
C ALA A 114 -22.58 -0.68 -3.16
N PHE A 115 -21.67 -0.24 -4.04
CA PHE A 115 -21.84 0.94 -4.88
C PHE A 115 -23.12 0.94 -5.74
N PRO A 116 -23.52 -0.17 -6.39
CA PRO A 116 -24.73 -0.21 -7.22
C PRO A 116 -26.01 0.15 -6.45
N ALA A 117 -26.05 -0.09 -5.13
CA ALA A 117 -27.22 0.21 -4.30
C ALA A 117 -27.58 1.70 -4.27
N ALA A 118 -26.64 2.59 -4.62
CA ALA A 118 -26.92 4.03 -4.75
C ALA A 118 -27.87 4.35 -5.91
N ALA A 119 -27.89 3.54 -6.97
CA ALA A 119 -28.73 3.76 -8.15
C ALA A 119 -30.21 3.45 -7.93
N GLU A 120 -30.54 2.65 -6.92
CA GLU A 120 -31.93 2.32 -6.55
C GLU A 120 -32.70 3.53 -5.98
N VAL A 121 -32.00 4.63 -5.69
CA VAL A 121 -32.58 5.84 -5.09
C VAL A 121 -33.22 6.72 -6.16
N ARG A 122 -34.55 6.79 -6.15
CA ARG A 122 -35.36 7.55 -7.13
C ARG A 122 -35.02 9.04 -7.24
N ALA A 123 -34.53 9.65 -6.17
CA ALA A 123 -34.19 11.07 -6.15
C ALA A 123 -32.73 11.27 -6.57
N VAL A 124 -32.51 11.84 -7.77
CA VAL A 124 -31.18 12.03 -8.37
C VAL A 124 -30.21 12.75 -7.42
N THR A 125 -30.64 13.82 -6.74
CA THR A 125 -29.78 14.54 -5.79
C THR A 125 -29.34 13.67 -4.62
N THR A 126 -30.23 12.82 -4.10
CA THR A 126 -29.92 11.90 -3.01
C THR A 126 -29.02 10.75 -3.49
N ALA A 127 -29.27 10.21 -4.68
CA ALA A 127 -28.41 9.22 -5.32
C ALA A 127 -26.98 9.75 -5.51
N VAL A 128 -26.86 10.99 -6.01
CA VAL A 128 -25.58 11.69 -6.17
C VAL A 128 -24.87 11.92 -4.82
N ALA A 129 -25.59 12.33 -3.78
CA ALA A 129 -24.99 12.49 -2.46
C ALA A 129 -24.47 11.15 -1.90
N LEU A 130 -25.26 10.09 -2.04
CA LEU A 130 -24.89 8.75 -1.60
C LEU A 130 -23.70 8.18 -2.37
N MET A 131 -23.62 8.41 -3.68
CA MET A 131 -22.49 7.94 -4.48
C MET A 131 -21.19 8.62 -4.04
N VAL A 132 -21.20 9.92 -3.76
CA VAL A 132 -20.01 10.65 -3.29
C VAL A 132 -19.57 10.14 -1.92
N ILE A 133 -20.53 9.84 -1.03
CA ILE A 133 -20.24 9.27 0.28
C ILE A 133 -19.65 7.86 0.15
N LEU A 134 -20.27 7.00 -0.67
CA LEU A 134 -19.77 5.63 -0.89
C LEU A 134 -18.40 5.64 -1.55
N ASP A 135 -18.16 6.53 -2.51
CA ASP A 135 -16.86 6.71 -3.17
C ASP A 135 -15.79 7.17 -2.17
N ALA A 136 -16.12 8.11 -1.28
CA ALA A 136 -15.23 8.54 -0.21
C ALA A 136 -14.91 7.42 0.80
N VAL A 137 -15.91 6.61 1.18
CA VAL A 137 -15.72 5.46 2.09
C VAL A 137 -14.85 4.40 1.45
N MET A 138 -15.13 4.07 0.20
CA MET A 138 -14.35 3.14 -0.60
C MET A 138 -12.89 3.63 -0.72
N THR A 139 -12.70 4.90 -1.10
CA THR A 139 -11.38 5.54 -1.21
C THR A 139 -10.63 5.52 0.11
N PHE A 140 -11.30 5.79 1.23
CA PHE A 140 -10.68 5.71 2.56
C PHE A 140 -10.10 4.31 2.82
N PHE A 141 -10.84 3.25 2.51
CA PHE A 141 -10.34 1.89 2.69
C PHE A 141 -9.23 1.53 1.69
N GLY A 142 -9.39 1.93 0.42
CA GLY A 142 -8.38 1.74 -0.62
C GLY A 142 -7.04 2.38 -0.25
N SER A 143 -7.05 3.67 0.13
CA SER A 143 -5.85 4.40 0.53
C SER A 143 -5.25 3.91 1.85
N THR A 144 -6.08 3.47 2.80
CA THR A 144 -5.59 2.82 4.02
C THR A 144 -4.82 1.54 3.69
N ALA A 145 -5.40 0.68 2.85
CA ALA A 145 -4.86 -0.64 2.55
C ALA A 145 -3.64 -0.55 1.65
N ASN A 146 -3.77 0.17 0.54
CA ASN A 146 -2.82 0.17 -0.56
C ASN A 146 -1.75 1.25 -0.38
N ASP A 147 -2.18 2.51 -0.31
CA ASP A 147 -1.27 3.66 -0.30
C ASP A 147 -0.47 3.74 0.99
N ALA A 148 -1.15 3.66 2.14
CA ALA A 148 -0.55 3.81 3.47
C ALA A 148 0.18 2.56 3.96
N ALA A 149 -0.47 1.39 3.86
CA ALA A 149 0.02 0.19 4.53
C ALA A 149 0.78 -0.78 3.60
N PHE A 150 0.26 -1.08 2.40
CA PHE A 150 0.85 -2.08 1.52
C PHE A 150 2.19 -1.62 0.94
N ASN A 151 2.27 -0.41 0.38
CA ASN A 151 3.52 0.10 -0.20
C ASN A 151 4.65 0.16 0.84
N ALA A 152 4.35 0.62 2.05
CA ALA A 152 5.32 0.64 3.13
C ALA A 152 5.69 -0.78 3.63
N TRP A 153 4.72 -1.70 3.68
CA TRP A 153 5.00 -3.10 4.02
C TRP A 153 5.91 -3.78 3.01
N VAL A 154 5.76 -3.46 1.71
CA VAL A 154 6.65 -3.94 0.65
C VAL A 154 8.09 -3.50 0.91
N THR A 155 8.29 -2.25 1.32
CA THR A 155 9.61 -1.75 1.74
C THR A 155 10.13 -2.52 2.95
N ASP A 156 9.32 -2.65 4.01
CA ASP A 156 9.74 -3.31 5.26
C ASP A 156 10.21 -4.76 5.07
N VAL A 157 9.67 -5.50 4.10
CA VAL A 157 10.05 -6.91 3.86
C VAL A 157 11.20 -7.07 2.86
N THR A 158 11.64 -5.99 2.19
CA THR A 158 12.70 -6.03 1.18
C THR A 158 14.03 -5.44 1.65
N THR A 159 14.03 -4.65 2.72
CA THR A 159 15.23 -4.18 3.46
C THR A 159 15.61 -5.10 4.61
#